data_AF-A0A9P0LR40-F1
#
_entry.id   AF-A0A9P0LR40-F1
#
_cell.length_a   1.000
_cell.length_b   1.000
_cell.length_c   1.000
_cell.angle_alpha   90.00
_cell.angle_beta   90.00
_cell.angle_gamma   90.00
#
_symmetry.space_group_name_H-M   'P 1'
#
loop_
_entity.id
_entity.type
_entity.pdbx_description
1 polymer ?
#
loop_
_entity_poly.entity_id
_entity_poly.type
_entity_poly.pdbx_seq_one_letter_code
_entity_poly.pdbx_strand_id
1 'polypeptide(L)' 'MNLMVYTGQTDAYGGVGHTAKVVLYLMRNYLNAGHAVFMDNFYNSYSLAKKLLEVNTYCTGTLKAGRKDTPKT' A
#
# COMPACT_ATOMS: atom_id res chain seq x y z
N MET A 1 3.84 -15.26 6.80
CA MET A 1 3.72 -13.91 7.41
C MET A 1 5.02 -13.18 7.13
N ASN A 2 4.96 -11.97 6.56
CA ASN A 2 6.15 -11.14 6.30
C ASN A 2 6.21 -10.01 7.33
N LEU A 3 7.38 -9.76 7.92
CA LEU A 3 7.62 -8.67 8.87
C LEU A 3 8.77 -7.79 8.37
N MET A 4 8.62 -6.47 8.50
CA MET A 4 9.63 -5.48 8.23
C MET A 4 9.68 -4.49 9.41
N VAL A 5 10.87 -4.19 9.90
CA VAL A 5 11.07 -3.18 10.95
C VAL A 5 11.45 -1.87 10.28
N TYR A 6 10.76 -0.79 10.64
CA TYR A 6 11.10 0.55 10.17
C TYR A 6 12.40 1.03 10.81
N THR A 7 13.37 1.44 9.98
CA THR A 7 14.71 1.85 10.45
C THR A 7 15.00 3.34 10.25
N GLY A 8 13.98 4.18 10.06
CA GLY A 8 14.16 5.62 9.90
C GLY A 8 14.54 6.03 8.48
N GLN A 9 15.33 7.09 8.33
CA GLN A 9 15.64 7.69 7.02
C GLN A 9 16.47 6.80 6.10
N THR A 10 17.20 5.83 6.64
CA THR A 10 18.01 4.87 5.88
C THR A 10 17.23 3.61 5.47
N ASP A 11 15.90 3.62 5.62
CA ASP A 11 15.04 2.50 5.22
C ASP A 11 15.13 2.27 3.70
N ALA A 12 15.35 1.01 3.31
CA ALA A 12 15.48 0.60 1.92
C ALA A 12 14.24 0.92 1.06
N TYR A 13 13.08 1.06 1.68
CA TYR A 13 11.82 1.40 1.03
C TYR A 13 11.50 2.89 1.13
N GLY A 14 12.42 3.72 1.63
CA GLY A 14 12.25 5.16 1.80
C GLY A 14 11.99 5.94 0.51
N GLY A 15 11.72 7.24 0.68
CA GLY A 15 11.52 8.20 -0.41
C GLY A 15 10.12 8.23 -1.00
N VAL A 16 10.00 8.71 -2.24
CA VAL A 16 8.70 8.89 -2.90
C VAL A 16 7.97 7.55 -3.04
N GLY A 17 6.71 7.52 -2.61
CA GLY A 17 5.88 6.33 -2.63
C GLY A 17 6.25 5.28 -1.58
N HIS A 18 6.96 5.66 -0.51
CA HIS A 18 7.37 4.77 0.59
C HIS A 18 6.26 3.81 1.04
N THR A 19 5.07 4.35 1.32
CA THR A 19 3.93 3.58 1.84
C THR A 19 3.48 2.48 0.87
N ALA A 20 3.44 2.76 -0.43
CA ALA A 20 3.12 1.76 -1.45
C ALA A 20 4.22 0.68 -1.57
N LYS A 21 5.50 1.07 -1.49
CA LYS A 21 6.63 0.12 -1.52
C LYS A 21 6.57 -0.84 -0.33
N VAL A 22 6.30 -0.33 0.86
CA VAL A 22 6.16 -1.15 2.08
C VAL A 22 5.05 -2.18 1.92
N VAL A 23 3.85 -1.77 1.46
CA VAL A 23 2.72 -2.69 1.25
C VAL A 23 3.08 -3.77 0.24
N LEU A 24 3.64 -3.40 -0.92
CA LEU A 24 4.01 -4.38 -1.96
C LEU A 24 5.08 -5.36 -1.47
N TYR A 25 6.07 -4.89 -0.71
CA TYR A 25 7.09 -5.77 -0.16
C TYR A 25 6.50 -6.77 0.85
N LEU A 26 5.63 -6.31 1.75
CA LEU A 26 4.97 -7.19 2.73
C LEU A 26 4.05 -8.19 2.02
N MET A 27 3.38 -7.79 0.95
CA MET A 27 2.46 -8.63 0.19
C MET A 27 3.12 -9.53 -0.86
N ARG A 28 4.43 -9.42 -1.12
CA ARG A 28 5.11 -10.08 -2.27
C ARG A 28 4.83 -11.58 -2.48
N ASN A 29 4.57 -12.33 -1.39
CA ASN A 29 4.29 -13.77 -1.44
C ASN A 29 2.79 -14.10 -1.48
N TYR A 30 1.92 -13.09 -1.51
CA TYR A 30 0.47 -13.18 -1.40
C TYR A 30 -0.27 -12.50 -2.55
N LEU A 31 0.47 -11.89 -3.49
CA LEU A 31 -0.06 -11.28 -4.72
C LEU A 31 -0.54 -12.37 -5.70
N ASN A 32 -1.40 -12.00 -6.65
CA ASN A 32 -1.94 -12.85 -7.72
C ASN A 32 -2.81 -14.04 -7.25
N ALA A 33 -3.26 -14.04 -6.01
CA ALA A 33 -3.98 -15.16 -5.41
C ALA A 33 -5.42 -14.83 -4.98
N GLY A 34 -5.94 -13.65 -5.32
CA GLY A 34 -7.31 -13.23 -4.99
C GLY A 34 -7.50 -12.80 -3.52
N HIS A 35 -6.41 -12.63 -2.77
CA HIS A 35 -6.47 -12.19 -1.38
C HIS A 35 -6.95 -10.74 -1.25
N ALA A 36 -7.52 -10.41 -0.09
CA ALA A 36 -7.86 -9.05 0.30
C ALA A 36 -6.94 -8.57 1.44
N VAL A 37 -6.33 -7.40 1.26
CA VAL A 37 -5.52 -6.73 2.29
C VAL A 37 -6.30 -5.59 2.95
N PHE A 38 -6.31 -5.58 4.28
CA PHE A 38 -6.91 -4.51 5.07
C PHE A 38 -5.81 -3.59 5.59
N MET A 39 -5.91 -2.28 5.34
CA MET A 39 -4.84 -1.34 5.64
C MET A 39 -5.34 0.00 6.20
N ASP A 40 -4.52 0.62 7.03
CA ASP A 40 -4.77 1.96 7.57
C ASP A 40 -4.64 3.06 6.50
N ASN A 41 -5.25 4.22 6.75
CA ASN A 41 -5.21 5.38 5.85
C ASN A 41 -3.79 5.87 5.51
N PHE A 42 -2.80 5.62 6.38
CA PHE A 42 -1.41 5.99 6.13
C PHE A 42 -0.81 5.18 4.98
N TYR A 43 -1.33 3.98 4.70
CA TYR A 43 -0.85 3.13 3.62
C TYR A 43 -1.76 3.18 2.38
N ASN A 44 -3.05 3.44 2.56
CA ASN A 44 -4.04 3.34 1.48
C ASN A 44 -4.06 4.51 0.49
N SER A 45 -3.96 4.24 -0.82
CA SER A 45 -4.08 5.23 -1.91
C SER A 45 -4.86 4.68 -3.10
N TYR A 46 -5.46 5.58 -3.90
CA TYR A 46 -6.06 5.19 -5.18
C TYR A 46 -5.06 4.49 -6.12
N SER A 47 -3.87 5.06 -6.27
CA SER A 47 -2.82 4.50 -7.14
C SER A 47 -2.32 3.12 -6.70
N LEU A 48 -2.27 2.86 -5.39
CA LEU A 48 -1.91 1.55 -4.84
C LEU A 48 -3.06 0.56 -5.02
N ALA A 49 -4.30 0.97 -4.76
CA ALA A 49 -5.48 0.13 -4.95
C ALA A 49 -5.58 -0.37 -6.39
N LYS A 50 -5.37 0.53 -7.37
CA LYS A 50 -5.34 0.16 -8.78
C LYS A 50 -4.26 -0.88 -9.09
N LYS A 51 -3.03 -0.68 -8.61
CA LYS A 51 -1.93 -1.62 -8.81
C LYS A 51 -2.19 -2.99 -8.20
N LEU A 52 -2.77 -3.04 -6.99
CA LEU A 52 -3.10 -4.31 -6.34
C LEU A 52 -4.18 -5.06 -7.14
N LEU A 53 -5.18 -4.34 -7.66
CA LEU A 53 -6.23 -4.91 -8.48
C LEU A 53 -5.69 -5.52 -9.79
N GLU A 54 -4.70 -4.87 -10.42
CA GLU A 54 -3.99 -5.38 -11.61
C GLU A 54 -3.28 -6.73 -11.35
N VAL A 55 -2.92 -7.03 -10.10
CA VAL A 55 -2.29 -8.29 -9.67
C VAL A 55 -3.23 -9.15 -8.81
N ASN A 56 -4.53 -9.15 -9.15
CA ASN A 56 -5.57 -9.96 -8.51
C ASN A 56 -5.51 -9.93 -6.98
N THR A 57 -5.34 -8.73 -6.41
CA THR A 57 -5.28 -8.50 -4.97
C THR A 57 -6.20 -7.33 -4.62
N TYR A 58 -7.17 -7.57 -3.75
CA TYR A 58 -8.12 -6.56 -3.33
C TYR A 58 -7.58 -5.80 -2.12
N CYS A 59 -8.00 -4.56 -1.92
CA CYS A 59 -7.65 -3.80 -0.72
C CYS A 59 -8.85 -3.05 -0.14
N THR A 60 -8.91 -3.01 1.18
CA THR A 60 -9.92 -2.28 1.95
C THR A 60 -9.24 -1.42 2.99
N GLY A 61 -9.66 -0.17 3.11
CA GLY A 61 -9.11 0.77 4.09
C GLY A 61 -9.73 2.14 3.95
N THR A 62 -9.49 2.99 4.93
CA THR A 62 -9.89 4.40 4.85
C THR A 62 -8.91 5.17 3.96
N LEU A 63 -9.39 6.21 3.26
CA LEU A 63 -8.54 7.08 2.44
C LEU A 63 -8.34 8.40 3.16
N LYS A 64 -7.07 8.79 3.38
CA LYS A 64 -6.77 10.07 4.04
C LYS A 64 -7.18 11.24 3.14
N ALA A 65 -7.91 12.21 3.71
CA ALA A 65 -8.28 13.44 3.03
C ALA A 65 -7.05 14.19 2.49
N GLY A 66 -7.18 14.79 1.32
CA GLY A 66 -6.08 15.51 0.66
C GLY A 66 -5.00 14.62 0.03
N ARG A 67 -5.18 13.29 -0.01
CA ARG A 67 -4.33 12.44 -0.87
C ARG A 67 -4.47 12.82 -2.33
N LYS A 68 -3.38 12.62 -3.06
CA LYS A 68 -3.37 12.75 -4.52
C LYS A 68 -4.43 11.81 -5.13
N ASP A 69 -5.11 12.31 -6.14
CA ASP A 69 -6.18 11.62 -6.88
C ASP A 69 -7.46 11.35 -6.06
N THR A 70 -7.59 11.99 -4.89
CA THR A 70 -8.87 12.06 -4.16
C THR A 70 -9.65 13.28 -4.65
N PRO A 71 -10.97 13.16 -4.95
CA PRO A 71 -11.82 14.30 -5.25
C PRO A 71 -11.72 15.37 -4.17
N LYS A 72 -11.59 16.63 -4.59
CA LYS A 72 -11.69 17.77 -3.66
C LYS A 72 -13.18 18.08 -3.52
N THR A 73 -13.69 17.90 -2.31
CA THR A 73 -14.96 18.49 -1.87
C THR A 73 -14.79 19.99 -1.67
#